data_AF-A0AAV9QH02-F1
#
_entry.id   AF-A0AAV9QH02-F1
#
_cell.length_a   1.000
_cell.length_b   1.000
_cell.length_c   1.000
_cell.angle_alpha   90.00
_cell.angle_beta   90.00
_cell.angle_gamma   90.00
#
_symmetry.space_group_name_H-M   'P 1'
#
loop_
_entity.id
_entity.type
_entity.pdbx_description
1 polymer ?
#
loop_
_entity_poly.entity_id
_entity_poly.type
_entity_poly.pdbx_seq_one_letter_code
_entity_poly.pdbx_strand_id
1 'polypeptide(L)'
;MTFNYFLGSGDSVDVLDRFSWTSLAPEQAQYYWIYAAFVPCFAGYILVHITYELNRAVSVRLHLTKDHCRENGTNSRQFFVGVTGIPTDLQDERKIRAYYQHWERHIRSVRFVRSHDVEGDLSVQREQLIRTIERCEMAFILKEVKLWARDKNDIRRGVAERLRHRYIGFSPYENTIRGRLLRAMSHWIPYQMQPVYWLYQTLVGINREIDRERRKLSRGGSSALMEIDDYLIAQALSVGRPSMNAPYLKGQIGLV
;
A
#
# COMPACT_ATOMS: atom_id res chain seq x y z
N MET A 1 68.56 1.08 -4.57
CA MET A 1 67.47 1.82 -5.25
C MET A 1 66.30 1.89 -4.30
N THR A 2 65.98 3.11 -3.91
CA THR A 2 65.13 3.49 -2.79
C THR A 2 63.65 3.44 -3.18
N PHE A 3 62.89 2.65 -2.43
CA PHE A 3 61.44 2.79 -2.27
C PHE A 3 61.17 4.10 -1.51
N ASN A 4 60.66 5.13 -2.16
CA ASN A 4 59.95 6.26 -1.54
C ASN A 4 59.35 7.16 -2.62
N TYR A 5 58.07 6.95 -2.93
CA TYR A 5 57.18 8.00 -3.45
C TYR A 5 55.76 7.73 -2.95
N PHE A 6 55.58 7.84 -1.64
CA PHE A 6 54.29 8.15 -1.01
C PHE A 6 54.53 9.31 -0.04
N LEU A 7 53.67 10.33 -0.11
CA LEU A 7 53.65 11.61 0.63
C LEU A 7 54.47 12.79 0.05
N GLY A 8 53.83 13.50 -0.89
CA GLY A 8 53.43 14.90 -0.64
C GLY A 8 54.30 16.02 -1.21
N SER A 9 53.90 16.57 -2.37
CA SER A 9 53.90 18.03 -2.56
C SER A 9 52.96 18.45 -3.69
N GLY A 10 52.11 19.44 -3.44
CA GLY A 10 51.63 20.38 -4.46
C GLY A 10 50.31 20.03 -5.15
N ASP A 11 49.25 20.70 -4.70
CA ASP A 11 48.07 21.15 -5.43
C ASP A 11 47.10 20.11 -6.01
N SER A 12 46.05 19.85 -5.22
CA SER A 12 44.65 19.69 -5.64
C SER A 12 44.41 19.09 -7.03
N VAL A 13 44.80 17.84 -7.23
CA VAL A 13 44.22 17.02 -8.29
C VAL A 13 43.79 15.70 -7.69
N ASP A 14 42.49 15.49 -7.79
CA ASP A 14 41.66 14.39 -7.35
C ASP A 14 42.39 13.10 -6.97
N VAL A 15 42.25 12.71 -5.71
CA VAL A 15 42.62 11.38 -5.21
C VAL A 15 41.89 10.26 -5.98
N LEU A 16 40.78 10.58 -6.66
CA LEU A 16 40.09 9.68 -7.59
C LEU A 16 40.84 9.44 -8.91
N ASP A 17 41.68 10.37 -9.38
CA ASP A 17 42.41 10.24 -10.64
C ASP A 17 43.61 9.29 -10.55
N ARG A 18 44.02 8.93 -9.32
CA ARG A 18 45.14 8.01 -9.07
C ARG A 18 44.80 6.53 -9.23
N PHE A 19 43.54 6.18 -9.44
CA PHE A 19 43.09 4.77 -9.51
C PHE A 19 42.23 4.47 -10.75
N SER A 20 42.15 5.37 -11.71
CA SER A 20 41.34 5.20 -12.92
C SER A 20 42.21 4.77 -14.12
N TRP A 21 41.59 4.04 -15.05
CA TRP A 21 42.18 3.57 -16.30
C TRP A 21 42.78 4.69 -17.16
N THR A 22 42.38 5.94 -16.93
CA THR A 22 42.81 7.12 -17.67
C THR A 22 44.20 7.64 -17.27
N SER A 23 44.79 7.11 -16.19
CA SER A 23 46.13 7.49 -15.70
C SER A 23 47.27 6.62 -16.26
N LEU A 24 46.95 5.53 -16.99
CA LEU A 24 47.92 4.55 -17.46
C LEU A 24 48.47 4.93 -18.85
N ALA A 25 49.74 5.35 -18.90
CA ALA A 25 50.44 5.58 -20.16
C ALA A 25 50.58 4.27 -20.98
N PRO A 26 50.51 4.31 -22.32
CA PRO A 26 50.58 3.12 -23.19
C PRO A 26 51.91 2.36 -23.10
N GLU A 27 52.95 3.00 -22.57
CA GLU A 27 54.27 2.40 -22.33
C GLU A 27 54.28 1.42 -21.14
N GLN A 28 53.24 1.43 -20.31
CA GLN A 28 53.11 0.58 -19.12
C GLN A 28 52.16 -0.61 -19.35
N ALA A 29 52.28 -1.27 -20.51
CA ALA A 29 51.43 -2.37 -20.95
C ALA A 29 51.29 -3.52 -19.92
N GLN A 30 52.28 -3.72 -19.06
CA GLN A 30 52.26 -4.73 -18.00
C GLN A 30 51.11 -4.54 -16.99
N TYR A 31 50.71 -3.30 -16.67
CA TYR A 31 49.60 -3.06 -15.73
C TYR A 31 48.25 -3.39 -16.35
N TYR A 32 48.08 -3.21 -17.66
CA TYR A 32 46.86 -3.60 -18.38
C TYR A 32 46.60 -5.11 -18.28
N TRP A 33 47.64 -5.94 -18.38
CA TRP A 33 47.53 -7.39 -18.18
C TRP A 33 47.16 -7.75 -16.74
N ILE A 34 47.67 -7.01 -15.77
CA ILE A 34 47.32 -7.17 -14.37
C ILE A 34 45.82 -6.87 -14.17
N TYR A 35 45.29 -5.75 -14.69
CA TYR A 35 43.86 -5.47 -14.64
C TYR A 35 43.01 -6.48 -15.40
N ALA A 36 43.45 -6.89 -16.60
CA ALA A 36 42.78 -7.91 -17.41
C ALA A 36 42.70 -9.27 -16.69
N ALA A 37 43.66 -9.59 -15.83
CA ALA A 37 43.63 -10.77 -14.97
C ALA A 37 42.81 -10.56 -13.68
N PHE A 38 42.88 -9.38 -13.06
CA PHE A 38 42.15 -9.09 -11.82
C PHE A 38 40.63 -9.02 -12.03
N VAL A 39 40.17 -8.40 -13.11
CA VAL A 39 38.73 -8.26 -13.39
C VAL A 39 37.98 -9.61 -13.40
N PRO A 40 38.41 -10.65 -14.16
CA PRO A 40 37.75 -11.96 -14.12
C PRO A 40 37.93 -12.67 -12.77
N CYS A 41 39.05 -12.46 -12.06
CA CYS A 41 39.23 -13.01 -10.71
C CYS A 41 38.24 -12.40 -9.70
N PHE A 42 38.05 -11.08 -9.71
CA PHE A 42 37.04 -10.40 -8.89
C PHE A 42 35.62 -10.78 -9.30
N ALA A 43 35.33 -10.84 -10.59
CA ALA A 43 34.04 -11.28 -11.09
C ALA A 43 33.73 -12.73 -10.67
N GLY A 44 34.71 -13.63 -10.75
CA GLY A 44 34.61 -15.01 -10.27
C GLY A 44 34.37 -15.09 -8.77
N TYR A 45 35.12 -14.33 -7.98
CA TYR A 45 34.93 -14.24 -6.52
C TYR A 45 33.52 -13.74 -6.15
N ILE A 46 33.07 -12.65 -6.79
CA ILE A 46 31.73 -12.10 -6.59
C ILE A 46 30.67 -13.13 -6.99
N LEU A 47 30.84 -13.82 -8.12
CA LEU A 47 29.90 -14.84 -8.58
C LEU A 47 29.79 -16.01 -7.62
N VAL A 48 30.93 -16.50 -7.09
CA VAL A 48 30.95 -17.56 -6.07
C VAL A 48 30.22 -17.09 -4.81
N HIS A 49 30.45 -15.85 -4.37
CA HIS A 49 29.80 -15.31 -3.18
C HIS A 49 28.28 -15.11 -3.37
N ILE A 50 27.85 -14.62 -4.54
CA ILE A 50 26.43 -14.51 -4.90
C ILE A 50 25.79 -15.90 -4.90
N THR A 51 26.45 -16.88 -5.52
CA THR A 51 25.94 -18.25 -5.59
C THR A 51 25.81 -18.87 -4.20
N TYR A 52 26.81 -18.66 -3.34
CA TYR A 52 26.79 -19.11 -1.95
C TYR A 52 25.64 -18.47 -1.15
N GLU A 53 25.49 -17.14 -1.21
CA GLU A 53 24.42 -16.43 -0.49
C GLU A 53 23.04 -16.77 -1.04
N LEU A 54 22.90 -16.97 -2.35
CA LEU A 54 21.63 -17.39 -2.96
C LEU A 54 21.24 -18.79 -2.51
N ASN A 55 22.19 -19.74 -2.48
CA ASN A 55 21.94 -21.09 -1.96
C ASN A 55 21.58 -21.06 -0.47
N ARG A 56 22.26 -20.23 0.32
CA ARG A 56 21.96 -20.03 1.75
C ARG A 56 20.56 -19.44 1.94
N ALA A 57 20.20 -18.40 1.20
CA ALA A 57 18.89 -17.76 1.27
C ALA A 57 17.75 -18.72 0.87
N VAL A 58 17.95 -19.51 -0.19
CA VAL A 58 17.00 -20.55 -0.61
C VAL A 58 16.83 -21.60 0.49
N SER A 59 17.93 -22.08 1.09
CA SER A 59 17.88 -23.06 2.19
C SER A 59 17.13 -22.52 3.41
N VAL A 60 17.42 -21.29 3.84
CA VAL A 60 16.73 -20.64 4.96
C VAL A 60 15.24 -20.47 4.65
N ARG A 61 14.89 -20.00 3.45
CA ARG A 61 13.48 -19.86 3.04
C ARG A 61 12.76 -21.20 3.02
N LEU A 62 13.39 -22.26 2.53
CA LEU A 62 12.82 -23.61 2.53
C LEU A 62 12.61 -24.13 3.95
N HIS A 63 13.56 -23.90 4.85
CA HIS A 63 13.44 -24.31 6.25
C HIS A 63 12.27 -23.56 6.94
N LEU A 64 12.22 -22.24 6.82
CA LEU A 64 11.14 -21.41 7.37
C LEU A 64 9.77 -21.81 6.80
N THR A 65 9.69 -22.09 5.50
CA THR A 65 8.43 -22.53 4.88
C THR A 65 7.99 -23.89 5.42
N LYS A 66 8.93 -24.83 5.61
CA LYS A 66 8.65 -26.15 6.19
C LYS A 66 8.23 -26.07 7.66
N ASP A 67 8.88 -25.22 8.44
CA ASP A 67 8.59 -25.06 9.87
C ASP A 67 7.25 -24.35 10.08
N HIS A 68 6.96 -23.31 9.29
CA HIS A 68 5.64 -22.67 9.28
C HIS A 68 4.52 -23.65 8.86
N CYS A 69 4.82 -24.61 7.97
CA CYS A 69 3.92 -25.70 7.66
C CYS A 69 3.80 -26.73 8.79
N ARG A 70 4.72 -26.83 9.75
CA ARG A 70 4.64 -27.81 10.85
C ARG A 70 3.97 -27.27 12.11
N GLU A 71 4.21 -26.01 12.47
CA GLU A 71 3.76 -25.45 13.76
C GLU A 71 2.25 -25.11 13.82
N ASN A 72 1.58 -24.87 12.68
CA ASN A 72 0.14 -24.56 12.62
C ASN A 72 -0.77 -25.82 12.67
N GLY A 73 -0.40 -26.83 13.45
CA GLY A 73 -0.99 -28.18 13.44
C GLY A 73 -2.42 -28.35 13.99
N THR A 74 -3.11 -27.31 14.46
CA THR A 74 -4.44 -27.45 15.10
C THR A 74 -5.52 -26.49 14.57
N ASN A 75 -5.16 -25.51 13.74
CA ASN A 75 -6.13 -24.67 13.05
C ASN A 75 -6.17 -25.08 11.58
N SER A 76 -7.36 -25.39 11.06
CA SER A 76 -7.56 -25.81 9.68
C SER A 76 -6.77 -24.92 8.72
N ARG A 77 -5.77 -25.47 8.03
CA ARG A 77 -4.94 -24.68 7.10
C ARG A 77 -5.85 -24.20 5.97
N GLN A 78 -6.00 -22.88 5.88
CA GLN A 78 -6.70 -22.21 4.79
C GLN A 78 -5.62 -21.58 3.91
N PHE A 79 -5.46 -22.09 2.71
CA PHE A 79 -4.58 -21.51 1.70
C PHE A 79 -5.39 -20.57 0.83
N PHE A 80 -4.79 -19.46 0.41
CA PHE A 80 -5.49 -18.46 -0.39
C PHE A 80 -4.81 -18.29 -1.74
N VAL A 81 -5.59 -18.36 -2.81
CA VAL A 81 -5.13 -18.09 -4.17
C VAL A 81 -5.88 -16.90 -4.72
N GLY A 82 -5.12 -15.88 -5.15
CA GLY A 82 -5.67 -14.73 -5.85
C GLY A 82 -5.95 -15.06 -7.32
N VAL A 83 -7.18 -14.84 -7.75
CA VAL A 83 -7.65 -14.96 -9.13
C VAL A 83 -7.92 -13.57 -9.68
N THR A 84 -7.41 -13.26 -10.85
CA THR A 84 -7.56 -11.95 -11.50
C THR A 84 -8.12 -12.09 -12.90
N GLY A 85 -8.78 -11.04 -13.39
CA GLY A 85 -9.37 -11.02 -14.73
C GLY A 85 -10.58 -11.95 -14.86
N ILE A 86 -11.45 -11.97 -13.86
CA ILE A 86 -12.67 -12.79 -13.86
C ILE A 86 -13.70 -12.15 -14.81
N PRO A 87 -14.15 -12.87 -15.86
CA PRO A 87 -15.21 -12.43 -16.75
C PRO A 87 -16.51 -12.10 -16.03
N THR A 88 -17.28 -11.14 -16.53
CA THR A 88 -18.54 -10.68 -15.89
C THR A 88 -19.59 -11.78 -15.77
N ASP A 89 -19.57 -12.75 -16.68
CA ASP A 89 -20.43 -13.93 -16.65
C ASP A 89 -20.04 -14.93 -15.57
N LEU A 90 -18.80 -14.91 -15.07
CA LEU A 90 -18.25 -15.79 -14.02
C LEU A 90 -18.16 -15.13 -12.63
N GLN A 91 -18.77 -13.96 -12.42
CA GLN A 91 -18.81 -13.25 -11.14
C GLN A 91 -19.80 -13.85 -10.12
N ASP A 92 -19.81 -15.17 -10.01
CA ASP A 92 -20.56 -15.94 -9.02
C ASP A 92 -19.68 -17.09 -8.53
N GLU A 93 -19.65 -17.29 -7.22
CA GLU A 93 -18.89 -18.38 -6.58
C GLU A 93 -19.26 -19.74 -7.18
N ARG A 94 -20.55 -19.98 -7.45
CA ARG A 94 -21.02 -21.25 -8.04
C ARG A 94 -20.42 -21.48 -9.43
N LYS A 95 -20.30 -20.41 -10.21
CA LYS A 95 -19.74 -20.47 -11.57
C LYS A 95 -18.23 -20.66 -11.57
N ILE A 96 -17.52 -20.04 -10.62
CA ILE A 96 -16.08 -20.26 -10.44
C ILE A 96 -15.81 -21.70 -10.01
N ARG A 97 -16.58 -22.24 -9.07
CA ARG A 97 -16.51 -23.66 -8.69
C ARG A 97 -16.77 -24.58 -9.87
N ALA A 98 -17.82 -24.29 -10.65
CA ALA A 98 -18.15 -25.03 -11.86
C ALA A 98 -17.11 -24.87 -12.99
N TYR A 99 -16.29 -23.83 -12.99
CA TYR A 99 -15.15 -23.68 -13.90
C TYR A 99 -13.99 -24.60 -13.47
N TYR A 100 -13.74 -24.71 -12.15
CA TYR A 100 -12.72 -25.60 -11.57
C TYR A 100 -13.30 -26.95 -11.10
N GLN A 101 -14.06 -27.63 -11.97
CA GLN A 101 -14.82 -28.86 -11.63
C GLN A 101 -13.97 -29.93 -10.91
N HIS A 102 -12.73 -30.13 -11.36
CA HIS A 102 -11.82 -31.13 -10.79
C HIS A 102 -11.34 -30.79 -9.37
N TRP A 103 -11.39 -29.52 -8.98
CA TRP A 103 -10.87 -29.02 -7.69
C TRP A 103 -11.99 -28.43 -6.81
N GLU A 104 -13.25 -28.54 -7.22
CA GLU A 104 -14.40 -27.96 -6.52
C GLU A 104 -14.47 -28.35 -5.05
N ARG A 105 -14.17 -29.61 -4.73
CA ARG A 105 -14.20 -30.15 -3.36
C ARG A 105 -13.18 -29.50 -2.44
N HIS A 106 -12.11 -28.96 -3.00
CA HIS A 106 -11.02 -28.32 -2.28
C HIS A 106 -11.21 -26.81 -2.13
N ILE A 107 -12.12 -26.23 -2.92
CA ILE A 107 -12.48 -24.81 -2.83
C ILE A 107 -13.46 -24.65 -1.67
N ARG A 108 -13.02 -24.05 -0.56
CA ARG A 108 -13.86 -23.79 0.61
C ARG A 108 -14.75 -22.59 0.42
N SER A 109 -14.21 -21.49 -0.09
CA SER A 109 -14.94 -20.26 -0.35
C SER A 109 -14.31 -19.44 -1.46
N VAL A 110 -15.11 -18.63 -2.15
CA VAL A 110 -14.61 -17.65 -3.13
C VAL A 110 -15.12 -16.27 -2.75
N ARG A 111 -14.18 -15.37 -2.44
CA ARG A 111 -14.50 -13.99 -2.04
C ARG A 111 -14.06 -13.02 -3.12
N PHE A 112 -15.01 -12.37 -3.78
CA PHE A 112 -14.70 -11.34 -4.76
C PHE A 112 -14.04 -10.14 -4.09
N VAL A 113 -12.87 -9.76 -4.59
CA VAL A 113 -12.17 -8.55 -4.19
C VAL A 113 -12.88 -7.39 -4.86
N ARG A 114 -13.39 -6.46 -4.04
CA ARG A 114 -14.11 -5.28 -4.53
C ARG A 114 -13.10 -4.31 -5.13
N SER A 115 -13.48 -3.63 -6.22
CA SER A 115 -12.70 -2.47 -6.68
C SER A 115 -12.79 -1.41 -5.58
N HIS A 116 -11.64 -1.13 -4.96
CA HIS A 116 -11.54 -0.25 -3.81
C HIS A 116 -11.20 1.19 -4.20
N ASP A 117 -11.02 1.50 -5.49
CA ASP A 117 -10.42 2.77 -5.88
C ASP A 117 -11.26 3.96 -5.38
N VAL A 118 -12.57 3.93 -5.59
CA VAL A 118 -13.47 5.02 -5.14
C VAL A 118 -13.83 4.91 -3.64
N GLU A 119 -14.10 3.71 -3.12
CA GLU A 119 -14.43 3.55 -1.68
C GLU A 119 -13.23 3.86 -0.78
N GLY A 120 -12.03 3.51 -1.22
CA GLY A 120 -10.77 3.78 -0.55
C GLY A 120 -10.50 5.28 -0.47
N ASP A 121 -10.62 6.00 -1.59
CA ASP A 121 -10.47 7.45 -1.62
C ASP A 121 -11.48 8.15 -0.70
N LEU A 122 -12.75 7.74 -0.75
CA LEU A 122 -13.79 8.27 0.14
C LEU A 122 -13.52 7.95 1.62
N SER A 123 -12.97 6.76 1.92
CA SER A 123 -12.60 6.38 3.28
C SER A 123 -11.43 7.22 3.82
N VAL A 124 -10.42 7.49 2.98
CA VAL A 124 -9.30 8.37 3.34
C VAL A 124 -9.79 9.79 3.57
N GLN A 125 -10.65 10.31 2.68
CA GLN A 125 -11.26 11.64 2.85
C GLN A 125 -12.08 11.72 4.15
N ARG A 126 -12.88 10.69 4.44
CA ARG A 126 -13.65 10.58 5.69
C ARG A 126 -12.73 10.64 6.92
N GLU A 127 -11.64 9.89 6.90
CA GLU A 127 -10.69 9.86 8.02
C GLU A 127 -10.01 11.22 8.23
N GLN A 128 -9.56 11.87 7.14
CA GLN A 128 -8.99 13.21 7.20
C GLN A 128 -10.00 14.23 7.76
N LEU A 129 -11.27 14.12 7.37
CA LEU A 129 -12.33 14.99 7.83
C LEU A 129 -12.61 14.79 9.32
N ILE A 130 -12.69 13.54 9.80
CA ILE A 130 -12.86 13.22 11.22
C ILE A 130 -11.69 13.80 12.04
N ARG A 131 -10.45 13.55 11.64
CA ARG A 131 -9.28 14.10 12.32
C ARG A 131 -9.30 15.63 12.36
N THR A 132 -9.80 16.28 11.31
CA THR A 132 -9.94 17.74 11.27
C THR A 132 -11.00 18.22 12.25
N ILE A 133 -12.17 17.56 12.29
CA ILE A 133 -13.22 17.84 13.27
C ILE A 133 -12.66 17.69 14.69
N GLU A 134 -12.04 16.55 15.01
CA GLU A 134 -11.46 16.28 16.33
C GLU A 134 -10.47 17.36 16.76
N ARG A 135 -9.57 17.81 15.88
CA ARG A 135 -8.64 18.92 16.17
C ARG A 135 -9.38 20.22 16.47
N CYS A 136 -10.37 20.57 15.64
CA CYS A 136 -11.17 21.76 15.87
C CYS A 136 -11.92 21.67 17.21
N GLU A 137 -12.49 20.53 17.55
CA GLU A 137 -13.21 20.32 18.81
C GLU A 137 -12.29 20.41 20.01
N MET A 138 -11.14 19.74 19.95
CA MET A 138 -10.14 19.77 21.01
C MET A 138 -9.64 21.21 21.27
N ALA A 139 -9.37 21.97 20.21
CA ALA A 139 -8.94 23.37 20.34
C ALA A 139 -10.00 24.24 21.03
N PHE A 140 -11.28 24.00 20.76
CA PHE A 140 -12.38 24.70 21.41
C PHE A 140 -12.54 24.29 22.88
N ILE A 141 -12.53 22.98 23.18
CA ILE A 141 -12.60 22.47 24.55
C ILE A 141 -11.46 23.06 25.39
N LEU A 142 -10.22 23.03 24.87
CA LEU A 142 -9.07 23.61 25.56
C LEU A 142 -9.24 25.12 25.81
N LYS A 143 -9.81 25.86 24.86
CA LYS A 143 -10.11 27.28 25.02
C LYS A 143 -11.16 27.51 26.10
N GLU A 144 -12.25 26.77 26.09
CA GLU A 144 -13.32 26.87 27.08
C GLU A 144 -12.83 26.47 28.48
N VAL A 145 -12.02 25.42 28.62
CA VAL A 145 -11.42 25.02 29.90
C VAL A 145 -10.50 26.12 30.45
N LYS A 146 -9.68 26.75 29.61
CA LYS A 146 -8.82 27.88 30.00
C LYS A 146 -9.63 29.09 30.46
N LEU A 147 -10.75 29.37 29.79
CA LEU A 147 -11.65 30.45 30.19
C LEU A 147 -12.35 30.12 31.52
N TRP A 148 -12.84 28.90 31.67
CA TRP A 148 -13.48 28.42 32.91
C TRP A 148 -12.57 28.46 34.13
N ALA A 149 -11.27 28.19 33.94
CA ALA A 149 -10.27 28.34 34.99
C ALA A 149 -10.06 29.80 35.43
N ARG A 150 -10.37 30.78 34.58
CA ARG A 150 -10.18 32.21 34.85
C ARG A 150 -11.43 32.88 35.45
N ASP A 151 -12.64 32.48 35.08
CA ASP A 151 -13.86 33.15 35.57
C ASP A 151 -15.09 32.21 35.63
N LYS A 152 -15.52 31.80 36.82
CA LYS A 152 -16.47 30.67 36.97
C LYS A 152 -17.95 31.01 36.72
N ASN A 153 -18.35 32.28 36.88
CA ASN A 153 -19.78 32.64 36.97
C ASN A 153 -20.38 33.14 35.65
N ASP A 154 -19.60 33.80 34.78
CA ASP A 154 -20.11 34.39 33.52
C ASP A 154 -20.11 33.40 32.33
N ILE A 155 -19.44 32.26 32.51
CA ILE A 155 -19.12 31.36 31.40
C ILE A 155 -20.26 30.42 31.02
N ARG A 156 -21.17 30.06 31.94
CA ARG A 156 -22.27 29.12 31.62
C ARG A 156 -23.23 29.66 30.56
N ARG A 157 -23.53 30.96 30.55
CA ARG A 157 -24.39 31.58 29.52
C ARG A 157 -23.62 31.80 28.21
N GLY A 158 -22.37 32.24 28.27
CA GLY A 158 -21.54 32.47 27.09
C GLY A 158 -21.15 31.19 26.34
N VAL A 159 -20.96 30.06 27.03
CA VAL A 159 -20.65 28.76 26.40
C VAL A 159 -21.82 28.28 25.55
N ALA A 160 -23.05 28.39 26.05
CA ALA A 160 -24.25 27.98 25.32
C ALA A 160 -24.45 28.77 24.02
N GLU A 161 -24.20 30.09 24.03
CA GLU A 161 -24.23 30.92 22.82
C GLU A 161 -23.12 30.58 21.84
N ARG A 162 -21.88 30.35 22.32
CA ARG A 162 -20.75 29.96 21.45
C ARG A 162 -20.94 28.58 20.82
N LEU A 163 -21.47 27.62 21.58
CA LEU A 163 -21.88 26.31 21.06
C LEU A 163 -22.98 26.47 20.01
N ARG A 164 -24.01 27.28 20.30
CA ARG A 164 -25.10 27.56 19.37
C ARG A 164 -24.57 28.16 18.06
N HIS A 165 -23.70 29.16 18.10
CA HIS A 165 -23.12 29.76 16.89
C HIS A 165 -22.22 28.77 16.09
N ARG A 166 -21.65 27.76 16.77
CA ARG A 166 -20.72 26.81 16.13
C ARG A 166 -21.42 25.63 15.46
N TYR A 167 -22.52 25.15 16.03
CA TYR A 167 -23.22 23.94 15.57
C TYR A 167 -24.60 24.21 14.96
N ILE A 168 -25.29 25.26 15.40
CA ILE A 168 -26.53 25.72 14.79
C ILE A 168 -26.08 26.72 13.74
N GLY A 169 -26.38 26.46 12.47
CA GLY A 169 -25.87 27.13 11.27
C GLY A 169 -26.12 28.64 11.13
N PHE A 170 -26.07 29.42 12.21
CA PHE A 170 -25.91 30.86 12.19
C PHE A 170 -24.49 31.21 11.69
N SER A 171 -24.19 30.85 10.44
CA SER A 171 -23.26 31.65 9.67
C SER A 171 -24.00 32.95 9.36
N PRO A 172 -23.52 34.13 9.79
CA PRO A 172 -24.12 35.41 9.42
C PRO A 172 -24.21 35.63 7.90
N TYR A 173 -23.63 34.72 7.11
CA TYR A 173 -23.62 34.73 5.66
C TYR A 173 -24.61 33.77 5.00
N GLU A 174 -25.29 32.85 5.71
CA GLU A 174 -26.13 31.80 5.07
C GLU A 174 -27.24 32.36 4.15
N ASN A 175 -27.81 33.52 4.48
CA ASN A 175 -28.84 34.18 3.68
C ASN A 175 -28.29 35.19 2.65
N THR A 176 -26.98 35.45 2.67
CA THR A 176 -26.34 36.40 1.74
C THR A 176 -25.94 35.71 0.43
N ILE A 177 -25.92 36.48 -0.66
CA ILE A 177 -25.43 36.01 -1.97
C ILE A 177 -24.00 35.46 -1.84
N ARG A 178 -23.17 36.12 -1.02
CA ARG A 178 -21.79 35.71 -0.73
C ARG A 178 -21.72 34.35 -0.01
N GLY A 179 -22.62 34.07 0.93
CA GLY A 179 -22.67 32.76 1.60
C GLY A 179 -23.17 31.64 0.71
N ARG A 180 -24.13 31.90 -0.20
CA ARG A 180 -24.53 30.93 -1.24
C ARG A 180 -23.38 30.62 -2.20
N LEU A 181 -22.61 31.63 -2.60
CA LEU A 181 -21.44 31.46 -3.46
C LEU A 181 -20.31 30.67 -2.76
N LEU A 182 -20.04 30.98 -1.48
CA LEU A 182 -19.07 30.23 -0.66
C LEU A 182 -19.50 28.78 -0.43
N ARG A 183 -20.81 28.51 -0.34
CA ARG A 183 -21.34 27.14 -0.26
C ARG A 183 -21.12 26.39 -1.58
N ALA A 184 -21.37 27.04 -2.72
CA ALA A 184 -21.09 26.48 -4.03
C ALA A 184 -19.58 26.25 -4.26
N MET A 185 -18.72 27.07 -3.66
CA MET A 185 -17.25 26.92 -3.72
C MET A 185 -16.66 26.07 -2.59
N SER A 186 -17.48 25.50 -1.71
CA SER A 186 -17.02 24.81 -0.49
C SER A 186 -16.01 23.68 -0.76
N HIS A 187 -16.14 22.99 -1.89
CA HIS A 187 -15.21 21.97 -2.38
C HIS A 187 -13.77 22.47 -2.65
N TRP A 188 -13.54 23.78 -2.77
CA TRP A 188 -12.21 24.36 -3.04
C TRP A 188 -11.57 24.94 -1.77
N ILE A 189 -12.33 25.00 -0.67
CA ILE A 189 -11.87 25.53 0.61
C ILE A 189 -11.28 24.36 1.40
N PRO A 190 -10.01 24.42 1.84
CA PRO A 190 -9.42 23.37 2.67
C PRO A 190 -10.25 23.12 3.93
N TYR A 191 -10.42 21.86 4.35
CA TYR A 191 -11.23 21.50 5.52
C TYR A 191 -10.86 22.27 6.80
N GLN A 192 -9.60 22.63 6.96
CA GLN A 192 -9.09 23.38 8.12
C GLN A 192 -9.69 24.79 8.24
N MET A 193 -10.16 25.37 7.13
CA MET A 193 -10.71 26.73 7.08
C MET A 193 -12.24 26.74 7.07
N GLN A 194 -12.89 25.57 7.03
CA GLN A 194 -14.34 25.46 6.99
C GLN A 194 -14.94 25.52 8.41
N PRO A 195 -16.16 26.06 8.56
CA PRO A 195 -16.87 26.01 9.83
C PRO A 195 -17.21 24.56 10.21
N VAL A 196 -17.16 24.25 11.51
CA VAL A 196 -17.35 22.89 12.05
C VAL A 196 -18.68 22.26 11.62
N TYR A 197 -19.76 23.04 11.59
CA TYR A 197 -21.05 22.59 11.07
C TYR A 197 -20.99 22.09 9.62
N TRP A 198 -20.23 22.76 8.74
CA TRP A 198 -20.03 22.31 7.36
C TRP A 198 -19.21 21.03 7.30
N LEU A 199 -18.19 20.87 8.16
CA LEU A 199 -17.43 19.62 8.23
C LEU A 199 -18.33 18.44 8.59
N TYR A 200 -19.26 18.60 9.54
CA TYR A 200 -20.24 17.56 9.86
C TYR A 200 -21.21 17.29 8.70
N GLN A 201 -21.67 18.32 7.97
CA GLN A 201 -22.49 18.12 6.77
C GLN A 201 -21.75 17.35 5.68
N THR A 202 -20.49 17.71 5.42
CA THR A 202 -19.62 17.02 4.46
C THR A 202 -19.40 15.57 4.88
N LEU A 203 -19.22 15.29 6.17
CA LEU A 203 -19.06 13.93 6.70
C LEU A 203 -20.30 13.08 6.44
N VAL A 204 -21.50 13.64 6.65
CA VAL A 204 -22.76 12.97 6.31
C VAL A 204 -22.87 12.72 4.80
N GLY A 205 -22.43 13.67 3.99
CA GLY A 205 -22.35 13.54 2.52
C GLY A 205 -21.46 12.36 2.10
N ILE A 206 -20.22 12.32 2.59
CA ILE A 206 -19.25 11.25 2.30
C ILE A 206 -19.78 9.89 2.75
N ASN A 207 -20.36 9.78 3.96
CA ASN A 207 -20.92 8.51 4.44
C ASN A 207 -22.05 8.00 3.52
N ARG A 208 -22.93 8.91 3.04
CA ARG A 208 -23.97 8.54 2.07
C ARG A 208 -23.38 8.10 0.74
N GLU A 209 -22.27 8.69 0.32
CA GLU A 209 -21.59 8.33 -0.92
C GLU A 209 -20.90 6.96 -0.81
N ILE A 210 -20.23 6.69 0.31
CA ILE A 210 -19.71 5.35 0.64
C ILE A 210 -20.84 4.31 0.62
N ASP A 211 -21.98 4.61 1.24
CA ASP A 211 -23.13 3.71 1.23
C ASP A 211 -23.72 3.50 -0.18
N ARG A 212 -23.69 4.53 -1.03
CA ARG A 212 -24.10 4.40 -2.44
C ARG A 212 -23.13 3.52 -3.22
N GLU A 213 -21.83 3.74 -3.07
CA GLU A 213 -20.81 2.91 -3.74
C GLU A 213 -20.89 1.46 -3.27
N ARG A 214 -21.06 1.21 -1.98
CA ARG A 214 -21.31 -0.13 -1.43
C ARG A 214 -22.51 -0.83 -2.05
N ARG A 215 -23.58 -0.10 -2.37
CA ARG A 215 -24.77 -0.65 -3.03
C ARG A 215 -24.55 -0.90 -4.52
N LYS A 216 -23.83 -0.01 -5.22
CA LYS A 216 -23.47 -0.18 -6.64
C LYS A 216 -22.54 -1.39 -6.86
N LEU A 217 -21.68 -1.67 -5.90
CA LEU A 217 -20.71 -2.77 -5.90
C LEU A 217 -21.31 -4.14 -5.54
N SER A 218 -22.64 -4.30 -5.65
CA SER A 218 -23.28 -5.62 -5.58
C SER A 218 -22.95 -6.53 -6.78
N ARG A 219 -22.29 -5.99 -7.82
CA ARG A 219 -21.71 -6.75 -8.93
C ARG A 219 -20.28 -7.17 -8.55
N GLY A 220 -19.96 -8.46 -8.70
CA GLY A 220 -18.67 -9.02 -8.29
C GLY A 220 -17.48 -8.27 -8.92
N GLY A 221 -16.38 -8.17 -8.19
CA GLY A 221 -15.15 -7.59 -8.74
C GLY A 221 -14.53 -8.48 -9.82
N SER A 222 -13.63 -7.90 -10.62
CA SER A 222 -12.83 -8.63 -11.62
C SER A 222 -11.75 -9.52 -11.02
N SER A 223 -11.66 -9.58 -9.69
CA SER A 223 -10.68 -10.35 -8.94
C SER A 223 -11.37 -11.06 -7.77
N ALA A 224 -10.87 -12.22 -7.38
CA ALA A 224 -11.37 -12.97 -6.23
C ALA A 224 -10.23 -13.63 -5.47
N LEU A 225 -10.47 -13.88 -4.18
CA LEU A 225 -9.63 -14.69 -3.32
C LEU A 225 -10.32 -16.04 -3.13
N MET A 226 -9.68 -17.11 -3.58
CA MET A 226 -10.15 -18.48 -3.40
C MET A 226 -9.49 -19.09 -2.17
N GLU A 227 -10.30 -19.60 -1.26
CA GLU A 227 -9.85 -20.37 -0.10
C GLU A 227 -9.79 -21.85 -0.47
N ILE A 228 -8.63 -22.46 -0.24
CA ILE A 228 -8.31 -23.84 -0.61
C ILE A 228 -7.86 -24.58 0.64
N ASP A 229 -8.34 -25.82 0.79
CA ASP A 229 -8.05 -26.65 1.96
C ASP A 229 -6.72 -27.42 1.87
N ASP A 230 -6.18 -27.59 0.67
CA ASP A 230 -4.93 -28.31 0.39
C ASP A 230 -3.84 -27.39 -0.20
N TYR A 231 -2.65 -27.49 0.36
CA TYR A 231 -1.47 -26.74 -0.07
C TYR A 231 -1.03 -27.10 -1.49
N LEU A 232 -1.01 -28.38 -1.85
CA LEU A 232 -0.54 -28.85 -3.17
C LEU A 232 -1.45 -28.33 -4.28
N ILE A 233 -2.75 -28.30 -3.99
CA ILE A 233 -3.77 -27.80 -4.92
C ILE A 233 -3.66 -26.28 -5.03
N ALA A 234 -3.51 -25.57 -3.90
CA ALA A 234 -3.27 -24.12 -3.92
C ALA A 234 -2.00 -23.76 -4.71
N GLN A 235 -0.93 -24.54 -4.55
CA GLN A 235 0.31 -24.35 -5.29
C GLN A 235 0.10 -24.58 -6.79
N ALA A 236 -0.52 -25.70 -7.19
CA ALA A 236 -0.83 -26.00 -8.59
C ALA A 236 -1.67 -24.88 -9.24
N LEU A 237 -2.70 -24.40 -8.52
CA LEU A 237 -3.53 -23.28 -8.95
C LEU A 237 -2.76 -21.97 -9.10
N SER A 238 -1.82 -21.69 -8.19
CA SER A 238 -1.02 -20.45 -8.22
C SER A 238 0.02 -20.44 -9.35
N VAL A 239 0.64 -21.59 -9.66
CA VAL A 239 1.66 -21.72 -10.70
C VAL A 239 1.03 -21.67 -12.09
N GLY A 240 -0.19 -22.22 -12.24
CA GLY A 240 -0.92 -22.24 -13.51
C GLY A 240 -1.33 -20.88 -14.07
N ARG A 241 -1.05 -19.76 -13.37
CA ARG A 241 -1.66 -18.43 -13.56
C ARG A 241 -3.18 -18.57 -13.66
N PRO A 242 -3.92 -18.42 -12.54
CA PRO A 242 -5.37 -18.46 -12.56
C PRO A 242 -5.91 -17.14 -13.16
N SER A 243 -5.62 -16.92 -14.43
CA SER A 243 -6.18 -15.87 -15.27
C SER A 243 -7.24 -16.53 -16.12
N MET A 244 -8.50 -16.20 -15.85
CA MET A 244 -9.64 -16.72 -16.62
C MET A 244 -9.75 -16.10 -18.02
N ASN A 245 -8.80 -15.23 -18.40
CA ASN A 245 -8.71 -14.62 -19.72
C ASN A 245 -7.92 -15.47 -20.74
N ALA A 246 -7.37 -16.63 -20.35
CA ALA A 246 -6.67 -17.53 -21.26
C ALA A 246 -7.61 -18.64 -21.75
N PRO A 247 -7.87 -18.79 -23.06
CA PRO A 247 -8.74 -19.84 -23.60
C PRO A 247 -8.13 -21.27 -23.56
N TYR A 248 -7.15 -21.53 -22.69
CA TYR A 248 -6.32 -22.74 -22.73
C TYR A 248 -6.21 -23.44 -21.39
N LEU A 249 -7.27 -24.16 -20.96
CA LEU A 249 -7.14 -25.25 -19.97
C LEU A 249 -8.18 -26.37 -20.19
N LYS A 250 -8.63 -26.58 -21.43
CA LYS A 250 -9.45 -27.75 -21.78
C LYS A 250 -8.65 -28.96 -22.27
N GLY A 251 -7.30 -28.92 -22.24
CA GLY A 251 -6.48 -29.95 -22.90
C GLY A 251 -5.09 -30.25 -22.33
N GLN A 252 -4.71 -29.74 -21.16
CA GLN A 252 -3.38 -30.03 -20.59
C GLN A 252 -3.44 -30.35 -19.09
N ILE A 253 -4.09 -31.46 -18.74
CA ILE A 253 -3.67 -32.29 -17.60
C ILE A 253 -3.77 -33.75 -18.07
N GLY A 254 -2.90 -34.12 -19.00
CA GLY A 254 -2.50 -35.51 -19.19
C GLY A 254 -1.45 -35.80 -18.12
N LEU A 255 -1.86 -36.52 -17.08
CA LEU A 255 -0.97 -37.07 -16.06
C LEU A 255 0.10 -37.96 -16.72
N VAL A 256 1.36 -37.68 -16.44
CA VAL A 256 2.44 -38.66 -16.33
C VAL A 256 3.00 -38.53 -14.92
#